data_AF-A0AAV4PHH4-F1
#
_entry.id   AF-A0AAV4PHH4-F1
#
_cell.length_a   1.000
_cell.length_b   1.000
_cell.length_c   1.000
_cell.angle_alpha   90.00
_cell.angle_beta   90.00
_cell.angle_gamma   90.00
#
_symmetry.space_group_name_H-M   'P 1'
#
loop_
_entity.id
_entity.type
_entity.pdbx_description
1 polymer ?
#
loop_
_entity_poly.entity_id
_entity_poly.type
_entity_poly.pdbx_seq_one_letter_code
_entity_poly.pdbx_strand_id
1 'polypeptide(L)'
;MQVFKQGSAKVHRGTQFLWVSVSHLACKCPKIKVKQTYLILSKDVRQPERPGLTADDRSIVIEWKDDWARRMRRYQRRQRKGKC
;
A
#
# COMPACT_ATOMS: atom_id res chain seq x y z
N MET A 1 0.04 3.23 10.58
CA MET A 1 0.34 2.53 9.32
C MET A 1 1.46 1.50 9.56
N GLN A 2 1.33 0.28 9.03
CA GLN A 2 2.38 -0.75 9.04
C GLN A 2 2.95 -0.93 7.63
N VAL A 3 4.27 -1.12 7.52
CA VAL A 3 4.96 -1.35 6.24
C VAL A 3 5.50 -2.78 6.22
N PHE A 4 4.98 -3.60 5.29
CA PHE A 4 5.36 -5.01 5.16
C PHE A 4 6.42 -5.24 4.07
N LYS A 5 6.37 -4.48 2.98
CA LYS A 5 7.34 -4.50 1.88
C LYS A 5 7.57 -3.06 1.43
N GLN A 6 8.81 -2.74 1.10
CA GLN A 6 9.19 -1.45 0.52
C GLN A 6 10.12 -1.71 -0.65
N GLY A 7 9.93 -0.94 -1.71
CA GLY A 7 10.81 -0.93 -2.86
C GLY A 7 11.90 0.13 -2.70
N SER A 8 12.28 0.71 -3.83
CA SER A 8 13.18 1.85 -3.93
C SER A 8 12.55 3.13 -3.38
N ALA A 9 11.26 3.40 -3.55
CA ALA A 9 10.60 4.56 -2.96
C ALA A 9 10.54 4.41 -1.44
N LYS A 10 10.92 5.47 -0.72
CA LYS A 10 10.89 5.49 0.74
C LYS A 10 9.44 5.62 1.22
N VAL A 11 8.93 4.55 1.83
CA VAL A 11 7.65 4.54 2.54
C VAL A 11 7.94 4.74 4.03
N HIS A 12 7.50 5.85 4.60
CA HIS A 12 7.73 6.19 6.01
C HIS A 12 6.61 5.61 6.87
N ARG A 13 6.95 5.26 8.12
CA ARG A 13 5.92 4.92 9.11
C ARG A 13 5.24 6.20 9.59
N GLY A 14 3.94 6.12 9.87
CA GLY A 14 3.15 7.25 10.37
C GLY A 14 2.06 7.66 9.38
N THR A 15 1.67 8.92 9.44
CA THR A 15 0.73 9.53 8.48
C THR A 15 1.44 9.79 7.16
N GLN A 16 0.86 9.35 6.06
CA GLN A 16 1.39 9.57 4.72
C GLN A 16 0.26 9.87 3.75
N PHE A 17 0.58 10.55 2.65
CA PHE A 17 -0.35 10.79 1.55
C PHE A 17 -0.42 9.58 0.62
N LEU A 18 -1.64 9.28 0.16
CA LEU A 18 -1.92 8.39 -0.94
C LEU A 18 -2.37 9.25 -2.13
N TRP A 19 -1.53 9.36 -3.14
CA TRP A 19 -1.79 10.13 -4.35
C TRP A 19 -2.63 9.31 -5.32
N VAL A 20 -3.64 9.91 -5.92
CA VAL A 20 -4.47 9.28 -6.95
C VAL A 20 -4.61 10.27 -8.09
N SER A 21 -4.41 9.82 -9.33
CA SER A 21 -4.73 10.66 -10.49
C SER A 21 -6.23 10.91 -10.56
N VAL A 22 -6.62 12.14 -10.94
CA VAL A 22 -8.03 12.50 -11.15
C VAL A 22 -8.70 11.55 -12.16
N SER A 23 -7.96 11.08 -13.17
CA SER A 23 -8.43 10.10 -14.16
C SER A 23 -8.91 8.78 -13.54
N HIS A 24 -8.29 8.36 -12.42
CA HIS A 24 -8.65 7.13 -11.72
C HIS A 24 -9.74 7.33 -10.65
N LEU A 25 -10.17 8.57 -10.38
CA LEU A 25 -11.27 8.83 -9.44
C LEU A 25 -12.66 8.59 -10.07
N ALA A 26 -12.76 8.64 -11.39
CA ALA A 26 -14.03 8.51 -12.11
C ALA A 26 -14.75 7.18 -11.82
N CYS A 27 -13.99 6.09 -11.63
CA CYS A 27 -14.57 4.77 -11.34
C CYS A 27 -15.13 4.65 -9.92
N LYS A 28 -14.77 5.56 -8.99
CA LYS A 28 -15.13 5.50 -7.56
C LYS A 28 -14.74 4.18 -6.87
N CYS A 29 -13.78 3.46 -7.45
CA CYS A 29 -13.30 2.18 -6.97
C CYS A 29 -11.90 2.32 -6.36
N PRO A 30 -11.62 1.64 -5.23
CA PRO A 30 -12.57 0.91 -4.40
C PRO A 30 -13.41 1.87 -3.52
N LYS A 31 -14.54 1.38 -3.00
CA LYS A 31 -15.35 2.11 -2.01
C LYS A 31 -14.62 2.13 -0.66
N ILE A 32 -13.78 3.14 -0.45
CA ILE A 32 -13.06 3.34 0.81
C ILE A 32 -14.02 3.94 1.85
N LYS A 33 -14.05 3.33 3.03
CA LYS A 33 -14.85 3.76 4.18
C LYS A 33 -13.96 4.44 5.21
N VAL A 34 -14.45 5.52 5.79
CA VAL A 34 -13.79 6.23 6.87
C VAL A 34 -13.69 5.32 8.10
N LYS A 35 -12.62 5.46 8.89
CA LYS A 35 -12.30 4.63 10.09
C LYS A 35 -12.05 3.14 9.81
N GLN A 36 -11.96 2.72 8.55
CA GLN A 36 -11.60 1.36 8.18
C GLN A 36 -10.12 1.24 7.82
N THR A 37 -9.53 0.06 8.07
CA THR A 37 -8.11 -0.20 7.76
C THR A 37 -7.99 -0.99 6.46
N TYR A 38 -7.00 -0.66 5.64
CA TYR A 38 -6.78 -1.27 4.33
C TYR A 38 -5.34 -1.74 4.16
N LEU A 39 -5.15 -2.86 3.47
CA LEU A 39 -3.88 -3.22 2.83
C LEU A 39 -3.83 -2.56 1.45
N ILE A 40 -2.80 -1.75 1.23
CA ILE A 40 -2.55 -1.07 -0.04
C ILE A 40 -1.25 -1.61 -0.62
N LEU A 41 -1.31 -2.07 -1.86
CA LEU A 41 -0.16 -2.47 -2.66
C LEU A 41 -0.18 -1.62 -3.93
N SER A 42 0.89 -0.88 -4.17
CA SER A 42 1.03 -0.05 -5.35
C SER A 42 2.37 -0.30 -6.02
N LYS A 43 2.50 0.15 -7.28
CA LYS A 43 3.78 0.14 -7.96
C LYS A 43 4.75 1.09 -7.25
N ASP A 44 6.01 0.70 -7.25
CA ASP A 44 7.09 1.50 -6.71
C ASP A 44 7.44 2.64 -7.68
N VAL A 45 6.74 3.76 -7.55
CA VAL A 45 6.93 4.96 -8.38
C VAL A 45 7.56 6.06 -7.51
N ARG A 46 8.80 6.43 -7.82
CA ARG A 46 9.47 7.56 -7.15
C ARG A 46 9.02 8.87 -7.79
N GLN A 47 8.35 9.71 -7.03
CA GLN A 47 8.02 11.09 -7.42
C GLN A 47 8.54 12.05 -6.34
N PRO A 48 9.64 12.78 -6.60
CA PRO A 48 10.23 13.70 -5.62
C PRO A 48 9.26 14.77 -5.13
N GLU A 49 8.41 15.28 -6.03
CA GLU A 49 7.43 16.33 -5.74
C GLU A 49 6.19 15.82 -4.98
N ARG A 50 5.97 14.51 -4.98
CA ARG A 50 4.77 13.86 -4.39
C ARG A 50 5.20 12.74 -3.46
N PRO A 51 5.75 13.08 -2.27
CA PRO A 51 6.15 12.08 -1.30
C PRO A 51 4.92 11.27 -0.85
N GLY A 52 5.03 9.95 -0.85
CA GLY A 52 3.94 9.05 -0.47
C GLY A 52 3.82 7.84 -1.39
N LEU A 53 2.67 7.17 -1.32
CA LEU A 53 2.29 6.11 -2.23
C LEU A 53 1.39 6.69 -3.33
N THR A 54 1.49 6.15 -4.54
CA THR A 54 0.58 6.50 -5.63
C THR A 54 -0.30 5.30 -5.93
N ALA A 55 -1.62 5.47 -5.90
CA ALA A 55 -2.58 4.48 -6.36
C ALA A 55 -3.03 4.78 -7.80
N ASP A 56 -3.01 3.73 -8.60
CA ASP A 56 -3.40 3.69 -10.02
C ASP A 56 -4.34 2.50 -10.29
N ASP A 57 -4.65 2.26 -11.56
CA ASP A 57 -5.45 1.14 -12.03
C ASP A 57 -4.86 -0.25 -11.72
N ARG A 58 -3.56 -0.33 -11.40
CA ARG A 58 -2.86 -1.58 -11.05
C ARG A 58 -2.65 -1.75 -9.56
N SER A 59 -3.10 -0.78 -8.76
CA SER A 59 -2.96 -0.81 -7.32
C SER A 59 -4.04 -1.68 -6.68
N ILE A 60 -3.64 -2.49 -5.71
CA ILE A 60 -4.55 -3.36 -4.96
C ILE A 60 -4.86 -2.68 -3.63
N VAL A 61 -6.15 -2.48 -3.36
CA VAL A 61 -6.64 -1.96 -2.08
C VAL A 61 -7.71 -2.92 -1.57
N ILE A 62 -7.42 -3.55 -0.45
CA ILE A 62 -8.30 -4.56 0.16
C ILE A 62 -8.46 -4.27 1.64
N GLU A 63 -9.67 -4.46 2.16
CA GLU A 63 -9.94 -4.26 3.58
C GLU A 63 -9.09 -5.20 4.43
N TRP A 64 -8.50 -4.65 5.48
CA TRP A 64 -7.62 -5.39 6.36
C TRP A 64 -8.40 -6.41 7.19
N LYS A 65 -7.86 -7.63 7.28
CA LYS A 65 -8.33 -8.67 8.20
C LYS A 65 -7.27 -8.95 9.25
N ASP A 66 -7.69 -9.11 10.50
CA ASP A 66 -6.76 -9.27 11.63
C ASP A 66 -5.86 -10.51 11.50
N ASP A 67 -6.36 -11.58 10.88
CA ASP A 67 -5.60 -12.81 10.60
C ASP A 67 -4.44 -12.58 9.62
N TRP A 68 -4.48 -11.50 8.82
CA TRP A 68 -3.43 -11.17 7.87
C TRP A 68 -2.17 -10.62 8.52
N ALA A 69 -2.25 -10.05 9.73
CA ALA A 69 -1.06 -9.54 10.43
C ALA A 69 0.02 -10.62 10.56
N ARG A 70 -0.39 -11.83 10.96
CA ARG A 70 0.50 -12.98 11.12
C ARG A 70 1.02 -13.48 9.78
N ARG A 71 0.16 -13.53 8.75
CA ARG A 71 0.53 -13.96 7.38
C ARG A 71 1.54 -13.01 6.75
N MET A 72 1.30 -11.71 6.82
CA MET A 72 2.19 -10.67 6.28
C MET A 72 3.57 -10.71 6.94
N ARG A 73 3.65 -10.87 8.27
CA ARG A 73 4.93 -11.06 8.97
C ARG A 73 5.66 -12.34 8.53
N ARG A 74 4.93 -13.42 8.27
CA ARG A 74 5.51 -14.68 7.74
C ARG A 74 6.10 -14.46 6.35
N TYR A 75 5.38 -13.80 5.44
CA TYR A 75 5.88 -13.49 4.09
C TYR A 75 7.10 -12.58 4.14
N GLN A 76 7.07 -11.53 4.97
CA GLN A 76 8.22 -10.64 5.16
C GLN A 76 9.46 -11.40 5.64
N ARG A 77 9.31 -12.34 6.59
CA ARG A 77 10.42 -13.19 7.05
C ARG A 77 10.94 -14.12 5.96
N ARG A 78 10.06 -14.71 5.13
CA ARG A 78 10.47 -15.55 3.99
C ARG A 78 11.24 -14.74 2.94
N GLN A 79 10.76 -13.55 2.61
CA GLN A 79 11.43 -12.64 1.68
C GLN A 79 12.84 -12.27 2.16
N ARG A 80 13.00 -11.92 3.44
CA ARG A 80 14.32 -11.61 4.02
C ARG A 80 15.30 -12.78 3.97
N LYS A 81 14.81 -14.01 3.85
CA LYS A 81 15.61 -15.24 3.69
C LYS A 81 15.79 -15.66 2.22
N GLY A 82 15.37 -14.84 1.26
CA GLY A 82 15.42 -15.17 -0.17
C GLY A 82 14.42 -16.23 -0.64
N LYS A 83 13.40 -16.56 0.17
CA LYS A 83 12.41 -17.63 -0.10
C LYS A 83 11.07 -17.09 -0.62
N CYS A 84 11.14 -16.18 -1.61
CA CYS A 84 9.96 -15.58 -2.25
C CYS A 84 9.35 -16.56 -3.25
#